data_AF-A0A1F9E198-F1
#
_entry.id   AF-A0A1F9E198-F1
#
_cell.length_a   1.000
_cell.length_b   1.000
_cell.length_c   1.000
_cell.angle_alpha   90.00
_cell.angle_beta   90.00
_cell.angle_gamma   90.00
#
_symmetry.space_group_name_H-M   'P 1'
#
loop_
_entity.id
_entity.type
_entity.pdbx_description
1 polymer ?
#
loop_
_entity_poly.entity_id
_entity_poly.type
_entity_poly.pdbx_seq_one_letter_code
_entity_poly.pdbx_strand_id
1 'polypeptide(L)'
;MKSPPRLAVALFLLSLAASCSGPVQESPEAKTTKPRAAQLSGRAETLKTAHPKWNDADCNAIAEGKIRLYMNQEQVRAAWGEPDRIKVVADSEAVKKEIWILAGDRAVTFNVIGAVEAFEQPGK
;
A
#
# COMPACT_ATOMS: atom_id res chain seq x y z
N MET A 1 71.08 -0.72 -22.56
CA MET A 1 70.01 0.29 -22.54
C MET A 1 68.77 -0.30 -23.21
N LYS A 2 67.71 -0.61 -22.45
CA LYS A 2 66.41 -1.07 -22.97
C LYS A 2 65.33 -0.83 -21.90
N SER A 3 64.40 0.05 -22.24
CA SER A 3 63.29 0.54 -21.40
C SER A 3 62.21 -0.52 -21.17
N PRO A 4 61.44 -0.47 -20.06
CA PRO A 4 60.15 -1.14 -19.96
C PRO A 4 59.00 -0.23 -20.44
N PRO A 5 57.97 -0.74 -21.14
CA PRO A 5 56.71 -0.03 -21.34
C PRO A 5 55.67 -0.51 -20.30
N ARG A 6 55.14 0.39 -19.47
CA ARG A 6 53.90 1.19 -19.66
C ARG A 6 52.70 0.57 -18.94
N LEU A 7 52.54 0.98 -17.68
CA LEU A 7 51.30 0.92 -16.92
C LEU A 7 50.27 1.84 -17.58
N ALA A 8 49.17 1.27 -18.06
CA ALA A 8 48.01 2.01 -18.54
C ALA A 8 47.11 2.33 -17.33
N VAL A 9 47.14 3.57 -16.86
CA VAL A 9 46.13 4.11 -15.94
C VAL A 9 45.32 5.12 -16.73
N ALA A 10 44.20 4.66 -17.27
CA ALA A 10 43.22 5.53 -17.91
C ALA A 10 42.40 6.22 -16.82
N LEU A 11 42.85 7.41 -16.39
CA LEU A 11 42.06 8.31 -15.56
C LEU A 11 41.04 9.02 -16.47
N PHE A 12 39.82 8.49 -16.50
CA PHE A 12 38.69 9.11 -17.20
C PHE A 12 38.20 10.30 -16.35
N LEU A 13 38.73 11.50 -16.64
CA LEU A 13 38.23 12.75 -16.09
C LEU A 13 36.94 13.14 -16.82
N LEU A 14 35.81 12.62 -16.33
CA LEU A 14 34.49 13.01 -16.82
C LEU A 14 33.96 14.19 -16.01
N SER A 15 34.24 15.38 -16.54
CA SER A 15 33.34 16.53 -16.69
C SER A 15 32.13 16.60 -15.74
N LEU A 16 32.27 17.34 -14.62
CA LEU A 16 31.12 17.77 -13.82
C LEU A 16 30.51 19.03 -14.46
N ALA A 17 29.45 18.83 -15.24
CA ALA A 17 28.65 19.92 -15.77
C ALA A 17 27.76 20.52 -14.68
N ALA A 18 27.70 21.84 -14.65
CA ALA A 18 26.73 22.63 -13.91
C ALA A 18 25.29 22.21 -14.27
N SER A 19 24.43 22.05 -13.27
CA SER A 19 22.99 21.99 -13.48
C SER A 19 22.25 22.73 -12.37
N CYS A 20 21.89 23.97 -12.71
CA CYS A 20 20.70 24.72 -12.37
C CYS A 20 20.01 24.44 -11.01
N SER A 21 20.14 25.40 -10.10
CA SER A 21 19.12 25.71 -9.10
C SER A 21 17.79 25.96 -9.81
N GLY A 22 16.89 24.98 -9.77
CA GLY A 22 15.50 25.14 -10.18
C GLY A 22 14.73 25.92 -9.10
N PRO A 23 13.73 26.74 -9.48
CA PRO A 23 12.84 27.38 -8.53
C PRO A 23 11.99 26.32 -7.82
N VAL A 24 11.85 26.48 -6.52
CA VAL A 24 10.94 25.73 -5.66
C VAL A 24 9.52 25.88 -6.24
N GLN A 25 9.06 24.86 -6.96
CA GLN A 25 7.65 24.78 -7.35
C GLN A 25 6.84 24.47 -6.09
N GLU A 26 6.20 25.51 -5.58
CA GLU A 26 5.12 25.46 -4.62
C GLU A 26 4.11 24.40 -5.09
N SER A 27 4.07 23.28 -4.37
CA SER A 27 3.07 22.23 -4.56
C SER A 27 1.69 22.84 -4.34
N PRO A 28 0.77 22.77 -5.32
CA PRO A 28 -0.54 23.39 -5.19
C PRO A 28 -1.26 22.78 -4.00
N GLU A 29 -1.63 23.68 -3.10
CA GLU A 29 -2.53 23.55 -1.98
C GLU A 29 -3.49 22.36 -2.15
N ALA A 30 -3.25 21.33 -1.32
CA ALA A 30 -4.20 20.26 -1.11
C ALA A 30 -5.48 20.88 -0.56
N LYS A 31 -6.43 21.16 -1.46
CA LYS A 31 -7.80 21.56 -1.12
C LYS A 31 -8.33 20.54 -0.11
N THR A 32 -8.44 20.97 1.13
CA THR A 32 -9.12 20.27 2.21
C THR A 32 -10.62 20.28 1.90
N THR A 33 -11.02 19.48 0.92
CA THR A 33 -12.42 19.07 0.78
C THR A 33 -12.75 18.26 2.02
N LYS A 34 -13.37 18.93 2.99
CA LYS A 34 -14.15 18.31 4.07
C LYS A 34 -14.88 17.10 3.46
N PRO A 35 -14.63 15.87 3.93
CA PRO A 35 -15.25 14.70 3.31
C PRO A 35 -16.76 14.88 3.47
N ARG A 36 -17.43 15.27 2.37
CA ARG A 36 -18.86 15.11 2.25
C ARG A 36 -19.09 13.64 2.53
N ALA A 37 -19.92 13.32 3.52
CA ALA A 37 -20.29 11.93 3.80
C ALA A 37 -20.65 11.30 2.45
N ALA A 38 -19.77 10.42 1.97
CA ALA A 38 -19.89 9.89 0.63
C ALA A 38 -21.21 9.14 0.62
N GLN A 39 -22.13 9.54 -0.27
CA GLN A 39 -23.39 8.82 -0.43
C GLN A 39 -23.06 7.34 -0.64
N LEU A 40 -23.78 6.47 0.09
CA LEU A 40 -23.59 5.04 -0.05
C LEU A 40 -23.97 4.63 -1.47
N SER A 41 -23.12 3.84 -2.14
CA SER A 41 -23.52 3.14 -3.36
C SER A 41 -24.58 2.08 -3.03
N GLY A 42 -25.39 1.63 -4.00
CA GLY A 42 -26.43 0.62 -3.73
C GLY A 42 -25.90 -0.68 -3.10
N ARG A 43 -24.69 -1.12 -3.50
CA ARG A 43 -24.02 -2.26 -2.84
C ARG A 43 -23.60 -1.91 -1.40
N ALA A 44 -23.09 -0.70 -1.17
CA ALA A 44 -22.71 -0.24 0.16
C ALA A 44 -23.92 -0.07 1.10
N GLU A 45 -25.09 0.32 0.60
CA GLU A 45 -26.35 0.35 1.38
C GLU A 45 -26.77 -1.05 1.83
N THR A 46 -26.64 -2.03 0.94
CA THR A 46 -26.91 -3.45 1.26
C THR A 46 -25.98 -3.94 2.36
N LEU A 47 -24.68 -3.65 2.23
CA LEU A 47 -23.67 -3.97 3.25
C LEU A 47 -23.95 -3.28 4.57
N LYS A 48 -24.34 -2.00 4.55
CA LYS A 48 -24.66 -1.24 5.77
C LYS A 48 -25.89 -1.80 6.48
N THR A 49 -26.89 -2.24 5.72
CA THR A 49 -28.09 -2.88 6.27
C THR A 49 -27.74 -4.21 6.95
N ALA A 50 -26.87 -5.02 6.33
CA ALA A 50 -26.41 -6.29 6.89
C ALA A 50 -25.45 -6.10 8.09
N HIS A 51 -24.62 -5.06 8.06
CA HIS A 51 -23.62 -4.75 9.09
C HIS A 51 -23.79 -3.30 9.60
N PRO A 52 -24.80 -3.00 10.44
CA PRO A 52 -25.11 -1.63 10.86
C PRO A 52 -23.97 -0.93 11.62
N LYS A 53 -23.05 -1.72 12.20
CA LYS A 53 -21.87 -1.22 12.95
C LYS A 53 -20.72 -0.78 12.06
N TRP A 54 -20.69 -1.19 10.79
CA TRP A 54 -19.63 -0.77 9.87
C TRP A 54 -19.84 0.69 9.50
N ASN A 55 -18.75 1.46 9.37
CA ASN A 55 -18.86 2.84 8.94
C ASN A 55 -19.08 2.94 7.43
N ASP A 56 -19.67 4.04 6.98
CA ASP A 56 -20.10 4.22 5.59
C ASP A 56 -18.92 4.25 4.61
N ALA A 57 -17.77 4.75 5.06
CA ALA A 57 -16.56 4.79 4.25
C ALA A 57 -15.99 3.40 3.97
N ASP A 58 -16.06 2.49 4.95
CA ASP A 58 -15.67 1.09 4.78
C ASP A 58 -16.66 0.35 3.90
N CYS A 59 -17.98 0.55 4.10
CA CYS A 59 -18.99 -0.04 3.22
C CYS A 59 -18.78 0.36 1.75
N ASN A 60 -18.47 1.63 1.48
CA ASN A 60 -18.16 2.10 0.13
C ASN A 60 -16.86 1.49 -0.41
N ALA A 61 -15.79 1.45 0.39
CA ALA A 61 -14.54 0.82 -0.03
C ALA A 61 -14.72 -0.67 -0.37
N ILE A 62 -15.46 -1.42 0.47
CA ILE A 62 -15.79 -2.83 0.24
C ILE A 62 -16.63 -2.99 -1.02
N ALA A 63 -17.62 -2.12 -1.23
CA ALA A 63 -18.44 -2.13 -2.44
C ALA A 63 -17.61 -1.94 -3.72
N GLU A 64 -16.54 -1.14 -3.64
CA GLU A 64 -15.55 -0.91 -4.71
C GLU A 64 -14.47 -2.00 -4.81
N GLY A 65 -14.48 -3.01 -3.93
CA GLY A 65 -13.45 -4.06 -3.88
C GLY A 65 -12.10 -3.56 -3.36
N LYS A 66 -12.09 -2.53 -2.52
CA LYS A 66 -10.89 -1.93 -1.92
C LYS A 66 -10.80 -2.25 -0.43
N ILE A 67 -9.57 -2.38 0.05
CA ILE A 67 -9.24 -2.53 1.47
C ILE A 67 -8.69 -1.20 2.02
N ARG A 68 -8.95 -0.95 3.30
CA ARG A 68 -8.42 0.18 4.06
C ARG A 68 -7.74 -0.34 5.32
N LEU A 69 -6.84 0.47 5.88
CA LEU A 69 -6.26 0.21 7.19
C LEU A 69 -7.35 0.12 8.26
N TYR A 70 -7.12 -0.70 9.27
CA TYR A 70 -8.01 -0.98 10.39
C TYR A 70 -9.32 -1.69 10.07
N MET A 71 -9.56 -2.11 8.81
CA MET A 71 -10.63 -3.03 8.51
C MET A 71 -10.42 -4.36 9.24
N ASN A 72 -11.48 -5.01 9.67
CA ASN A 72 -11.40 -6.34 10.27
C ASN A 72 -11.44 -7.45 9.22
N GLN A 73 -11.20 -8.69 9.64
CA GLN A 73 -11.21 -9.86 8.77
C GLN A 73 -12.52 -10.06 7.99
N GLU A 74 -13.68 -9.80 8.62
CA GLU A 74 -14.98 -9.92 7.97
C GLU A 74 -15.15 -8.91 6.82
N GLN A 75 -14.72 -7.67 7.04
CA GLN A 75 -14.70 -6.62 6.03
C GLN A 75 -13.78 -6.98 4.86
N VAL A 76 -12.60 -7.57 5.13
CA VAL A 76 -11.70 -8.05 4.08
C VAL A 76 -12.35 -9.16 3.26
N ARG A 77 -13.01 -10.14 3.90
CA ARG A 77 -13.75 -11.20 3.19
C ARG A 77 -14.86 -10.63 2.30
N ALA A 78 -15.60 -9.65 2.80
CA ALA A 78 -16.66 -9.01 2.03
C ALA A 78 -16.13 -8.26 0.79
N ALA A 79 -14.90 -7.74 0.84
CA ALA A 79 -14.28 -7.01 -0.25
C ALA A 79 -13.60 -7.94 -1.26
N TRP A 80 -12.82 -8.90 -0.78
CA TRP A 80 -11.89 -9.69 -1.62
C TRP A 80 -12.16 -11.19 -1.67
N GLY A 81 -13.11 -11.68 -0.87
CA GLY A 81 -13.41 -13.11 -0.74
C GLY A 81 -12.57 -13.80 0.33
N GLU A 82 -12.68 -15.12 0.37
CA GLU A 82 -11.89 -15.95 1.29
C GLU A 82 -10.41 -15.99 0.88
N PRO A 83 -9.48 -16.08 1.86
CA PRO A 83 -8.08 -16.25 1.56
C PRO A 83 -7.80 -17.64 0.97
N ASP A 84 -6.90 -17.71 -0.01
CA ASP A 84 -6.40 -18.98 -0.54
C ASP A 84 -5.45 -19.65 0.45
N ARG A 85 -4.66 -18.84 1.17
CA ARG A 85 -3.70 -19.29 2.17
C ARG A 85 -3.58 -18.29 3.31
N ILE A 86 -3.35 -18.81 4.50
CA ILE A 86 -3.08 -18.01 5.70
C ILE A 86 -1.69 -18.38 6.22
N LYS A 87 -0.87 -17.37 6.50
CA LYS A 87 0.45 -17.51 7.14
C LYS A 87 0.44 -16.77 8.47
N VAL A 88 1.14 -17.31 9.47
CA VAL A 88 1.40 -16.61 10.72
C VAL A 88 2.89 -16.31 10.80
N VAL A 89 3.24 -15.06 10.95
CA VAL A 89 4.64 -14.58 11.02
C VAL A 89 4.82 -13.85 12.34
N ALA A 90 5.94 -14.08 13.02
CA ALA A 90 6.34 -13.27 14.16
C ALA A 90 7.33 -12.20 13.70
N ASP A 91 7.16 -10.96 14.15
CA ASP A 91 8.16 -9.92 13.93
C ASP A 91 9.35 -10.04 14.91
N SER A 92 10.26 -9.08 14.86
CA SER A 92 11.45 -9.03 15.73
C SER A 92 11.12 -8.95 17.22
N GLU A 93 9.90 -8.53 17.57
CA GLU A 93 9.41 -8.44 18.95
C GLU A 93 8.61 -9.67 19.36
N ALA A 94 8.63 -10.73 18.53
CA ALA A 94 7.84 -11.94 18.69
C ALA A 94 6.32 -11.71 18.67
N VAL A 95 5.86 -10.58 18.13
CA VAL A 95 4.44 -10.29 17.94
C VAL A 95 3.94 -11.05 16.73
N LYS A 96 2.94 -11.91 16.93
CA LYS A 96 2.36 -12.73 15.86
C LYS A 96 1.41 -11.89 15.00
N LYS A 97 1.63 -11.93 13.69
CA LYS A 97 0.80 -11.32 12.66
C LYS A 97 0.25 -12.38 11.73
N GLU A 98 -0.95 -12.16 11.24
CA GLU A 98 -1.63 -13.06 10.32
C GLU A 98 -1.61 -12.44 8.92
N ILE A 99 -1.06 -13.16 7.94
CA ILE A 99 -0.98 -12.72 6.55
C ILE A 99 -1.89 -13.61 5.72
N TRP A 100 -2.89 -13.00 5.10
CA TRP A 100 -3.77 -13.67 4.14
C TRP A 100 -3.26 -13.41 2.74
N ILE A 101 -3.14 -14.50 1.97
CA ILE A 101 -2.81 -14.49 0.55
C ILE A 101 -4.09 -14.81 -0.19
N LEU A 102 -4.48 -13.93 -1.10
CA LEU A 102 -5.72 -13.99 -1.86
C LEU A 102 -5.43 -14.01 -3.37
N ALA A 103 -6.45 -14.40 -4.14
CA ALA A 103 -6.35 -14.52 -5.59
C ALA A 103 -5.83 -13.25 -6.27
N GLY A 104 -5.00 -13.43 -7.29
CA GLY A 104 -4.40 -12.34 -8.07
C GLY A 104 -3.28 -11.61 -7.32
N ASP A 105 -2.43 -12.35 -6.61
CA ASP A 105 -1.27 -11.84 -5.86
C ASP A 105 -1.61 -10.71 -4.87
N ARG A 106 -2.84 -10.72 -4.35
CA ARG A 106 -3.26 -9.80 -3.29
C ARG A 106 -2.86 -10.37 -1.94
N ALA A 107 -2.39 -9.52 -1.04
CA ALA A 107 -2.10 -9.92 0.33
C ALA A 107 -2.63 -8.90 1.32
N VAL A 108 -3.03 -9.35 2.50
CA VAL A 108 -3.37 -8.48 3.63
C VAL A 108 -2.68 -9.00 4.88
N THR A 109 -2.14 -8.10 5.70
CA THR A 109 -1.55 -8.41 7.00
C THR A 109 -2.43 -7.84 8.09
N PHE A 110 -2.78 -8.68 9.06
CA PHE A 110 -3.51 -8.31 10.26
C PHE A 110 -2.57 -8.25 11.46
N ASN A 111 -2.81 -7.25 12.30
CA ASN A 111 -2.20 -7.16 13.60
C ASN A 111 -2.86 -8.13 14.60
N VAL A 112 -2.36 -8.15 15.84
CA VAL A 112 -2.85 -9.04 16.92
C VAL A 112 -4.32 -8.86 17.29
N ILE A 113 -4.92 -7.71 16.97
CA ILE A 113 -6.36 -7.46 17.21
C ILE A 113 -7.24 -7.80 16.01
N GLY A 114 -6.68 -8.40 14.96
CA GLY A 114 -7.41 -8.80 13.75
C GLY A 114 -7.78 -7.64 12.83
N ALA A 115 -7.07 -6.52 12.93
CA ALA A 115 -7.28 -5.34 12.08
C ALA A 115 -6.16 -5.22 11.03
N VAL A 116 -6.51 -4.77 9.82
CA VAL A 116 -5.57 -4.59 8.71
C VAL A 116 -4.49 -3.58 9.08
N GLU A 117 -3.25 -4.05 9.05
CA GLU A 117 -2.03 -3.26 9.29
C GLU A 117 -1.33 -2.89 7.97
N ALA A 118 -1.35 -3.80 6.99
CA ALA A 118 -0.75 -3.59 5.67
C ALA A 118 -1.47 -4.41 4.61
N PHE A 119 -1.39 -4.00 3.34
CA PHE A 119 -1.95 -4.76 2.22
C PHE A 119 -1.24 -4.47 0.91
N GLU A 120 -1.23 -5.47 0.02
CA GLU A 120 -0.64 -5.42 -1.30
C GLU A 120 -1.72 -5.73 -2.35
N GLN A 121 -1.73 -4.94 -3.42
CA GLN A 121 -2.60 -5.13 -4.58
C GLN A 121 -1.74 -4.95 -5.83
N PRO A 122 -1.85 -5.82 -6.84
CA PRO A 122 -1.13 -5.62 -8.09
C PRO A 122 -1.53 -4.26 -8.69
N GLY A 123 -0.53 -3.50 -9.16
CA GLY A 123 -0.76 -2.25 -9.87
C GLY A 123 -1.64 -2.51 -11.08
N LYS A 124 -2.75 -1.78 -11.18
CA LYS A 124 -3.63 -1.79 -12.36
C LYS A 124 -2.94 -1.18 -13.57
#